data_AF-A0A7J2YFT4-F1
#
_entry.id   AF-A0A7J2YFT4-F1
#
_cell.length_a   1.000
_cell.length_b   1.000
_cell.length_c   1.000
_cell.angle_alpha   90.00
_cell.angle_beta   90.00
_cell.angle_gamma   90.00
#
_symmetry.space_group_name_H-M   'P 1'
#
loop_
_entity.id
_entity.type
_entity.pdbx_description
1 polymer ?
#
loop_
_entity_poly.entity_id
_entity_poly.type
_entity_poly.pdbx_seq_one_letter_code
_entity_poly.pdbx_strand_id
1 'polypeptide(L)'
;MLHLNPRLIYEVIFKDEVEICGYEEFNPNKYNLILIGSPIWYNRVAPAIKTFIKKYAGKIGAPIACFTTSKLNINYSDEFRKQLEGLGYKVMVNKTVVIGSEESAIKELVEELKTILR
;
A
#
# COMPACT_ATOMS: atom_id res chain seq x y z
N MET A 1 -12.45 20.16 -8.36
CA MET A 1 -13.48 19.78 -7.35
C MET A 1 -13.84 18.32 -7.65
N LEU A 2 -13.47 17.35 -6.80
CA LEU A 2 -13.87 15.95 -7.03
C LEU A 2 -15.40 15.88 -6.90
N HIS A 3 -16.10 15.47 -7.95
CA HIS A 3 -17.51 15.10 -7.85
C HIS A 3 -17.58 13.80 -7.05
N LEU A 4 -17.85 13.94 -5.76
CA LEU A 4 -18.03 12.85 -4.82
C LEU A 4 -19.34 12.13 -5.17
N ASN A 5 -19.24 11.06 -5.96
CA ASN A 5 -20.37 10.20 -6.30
C ASN A 5 -20.74 9.36 -5.06
N PRO A 6 -21.95 9.49 -4.50
CA PRO A 6 -22.36 8.77 -3.28
C PRO A 6 -22.24 7.25 -3.40
N ARG A 7 -22.43 6.70 -4.61
CA ARG A 7 -22.24 5.28 -4.88
C ARG A 7 -20.78 4.88 -4.76
N LEU A 8 -19.86 5.68 -5.29
CA LEU A 8 -18.42 5.45 -5.14
C LEU A 8 -17.99 5.54 -3.68
N ILE A 9 -18.53 6.49 -2.91
CA ILE A 9 -18.27 6.56 -1.46
C ILE A 9 -18.79 5.30 -0.76
N TYR A 10 -20.02 4.89 -1.05
CA TYR A 10 -20.61 3.69 -0.47
C TYR A 10 -19.79 2.44 -0.83
N GLU A 11 -19.40 2.28 -2.09
CA GLU A 11 -18.56 1.16 -2.52
C GLU A 11 -17.17 1.23 -1.84
N VAL A 12 -16.59 2.40 -1.65
CA VAL A 12 -15.31 2.54 -0.95
C VAL A 12 -15.39 2.21 0.55
N ILE A 13 -16.47 2.61 1.21
CA ILE A 13 -16.65 2.42 2.66
C ILE A 13 -17.15 1.00 2.97
N PHE A 14 -18.09 0.49 2.18
CA PHE A 14 -18.85 -0.72 2.48
C PHE A 14 -18.50 -1.93 1.60
N LYS A 15 -17.95 -1.75 0.39
CA LYS A 15 -17.40 -2.89 -0.37
C LYS A 15 -15.94 -3.10 0.01
N ASP A 16 -15.69 -4.26 0.60
CA ASP A 16 -14.37 -4.63 1.10
C ASP A 16 -13.41 -5.08 -0.01
N GLU A 17 -13.95 -5.40 -1.19
CA GLU A 17 -13.23 -5.90 -2.36
C GLU A 17 -13.80 -5.28 -3.63
N VAL A 18 -12.91 -4.89 -4.54
CA VAL A 18 -13.23 -4.28 -5.83
C VAL A 18 -12.56 -5.08 -6.92
N GLU A 19 -13.18 -5.16 -8.11
CA GLU A 19 -12.50 -5.75 -9.25
C GLU A 19 -11.36 -4.82 -9.68
N ILE A 20 -10.15 -5.39 -9.72
CA ILE A 20 -8.98 -4.76 -10.32
C ILE A 20 -8.78 -5.38 -11.71
N CYS A 21 -8.26 -4.62 -12.67
CA CYS A 21 -7.96 -5.03 -14.05
C CYS A 21 -6.55 -4.57 -14.46
N GLY A 22 -5.94 -5.17 -15.48
CA GLY A 22 -4.67 -4.68 -16.08
C GLY A 22 -3.39 -5.13 -15.36
N TYR A 23 -3.43 -6.26 -14.66
CA TYR A 23 -2.31 -6.85 -13.91
C TYR A 23 -2.15 -8.34 -14.23
N GLU A 24 -2.77 -8.82 -15.31
CA GLU A 24 -2.79 -10.22 -15.73
C GLU A 24 -1.38 -10.76 -15.99
N GLU A 25 -0.46 -9.89 -16.42
CA GLU A 25 0.95 -10.22 -16.66
C GLU A 25 1.86 -9.97 -15.44
N PHE A 26 1.32 -9.53 -14.31
CA PHE A 26 2.12 -9.26 -13.12
C PHE A 26 2.67 -10.57 -12.54
N ASN A 27 3.98 -10.76 -12.71
CA ASN A 27 4.74 -11.86 -12.14
C ASN A 27 5.64 -11.35 -11.00
N PRO A 28 5.30 -11.61 -9.72
CA PRO A 28 6.06 -11.12 -8.59
C PRO A 28 7.48 -11.69 -8.51
N ASN A 29 7.74 -12.84 -9.13
CA ASN A 29 9.05 -13.50 -9.10
C ASN A 29 10.11 -12.79 -9.97
N LYS A 30 9.71 -11.81 -10.78
CA LYS A 30 10.63 -11.01 -11.60
C LYS A 30 11.28 -9.86 -10.82
N TYR A 31 10.86 -9.61 -9.58
CA TYR A 31 11.28 -8.45 -8.80
C TYR A 31 12.07 -8.88 -7.56
N ASN A 32 13.19 -8.19 -7.28
CA ASN A 32 13.98 -8.38 -6.07
C ASN A 32 13.39 -7.66 -4.85
N LEU A 33 12.53 -6.68 -5.08
CA LEU A 33 11.83 -5.87 -4.08
C LEU A 33 10.55 -5.34 -4.73
N ILE A 34 9.44 -5.31 -3.99
CA ILE A 34 8.17 -4.73 -4.44
C ILE A 34 7.76 -3.61 -3.50
N LEU A 35 7.39 -2.46 -4.08
CA LEU A 35 6.82 -1.35 -3.33
C LEU A 35 5.30 -1.39 -3.42
N ILE A 36 4.61 -1.36 -2.27
CA ILE A 36 3.14 -1.30 -2.22
C ILE A 36 2.73 -0.02 -1.52
N GLY A 37 2.14 0.90 -2.29
CA GLY A 37 1.61 2.16 -1.79
C GLY A 37 0.09 2.15 -1.68
N SER A 38 -0.47 2.77 -0.63
CA SER A 38 -1.90 2.99 -0.54
C SER A 38 -2.24 4.38 0.01
N PRO A 39 -3.19 5.12 -0.60
CA PRO A 39 -3.82 6.21 0.13
C PRO A 39 -4.65 5.65 1.28
N ILE A 40 -4.85 6.48 2.31
CA ILE A 40 -5.70 6.15 3.44
C ILE A 40 -7.08 6.76 3.25
N TRP A 41 -8.08 5.89 3.14
CA TRP A 41 -9.48 6.22 3.03
C TRP A 41 -10.20 5.68 4.27
N TYR A 42 -10.85 6.57 5.03
CA TYR A 42 -11.58 6.21 6.26
C TYR A 42 -10.76 5.33 7.23
N ASN A 43 -9.51 5.73 7.51
CA ASN A 43 -8.55 5.02 8.37
C ASN A 43 -8.12 3.63 7.87
N ARG A 44 -8.33 3.32 6.59
CA ARG A 44 -7.97 2.03 5.98
C ARG A 44 -7.23 2.23 4.68
N VAL A 45 -6.46 1.24 4.25
CA VAL A 45 -5.91 1.20 2.89
C VAL A 45 -7.03 1.12 1.85
N ALA A 46 -6.77 1.65 0.66
CA ALA A 46 -7.74 1.71 -0.41
C ALA A 46 -8.22 0.29 -0.81
N PRO A 47 -9.52 0.12 -1.15
CA PRO A 47 -10.09 -1.19 -1.50
C PRO A 47 -9.34 -1.90 -2.64
N ALA A 48 -8.83 -1.16 -3.63
CA ALA A 48 -8.04 -1.74 -4.73
C ALA A 48 -6.74 -2.40 -4.22
N ILE A 49 -6.02 -1.74 -3.31
CA ILE A 49 -4.81 -2.29 -2.70
C ILE A 49 -5.17 -3.47 -1.80
N LYS A 50 -6.26 -3.37 -1.03
CA LYS A 50 -6.76 -4.47 -0.20
C LYS A 50 -7.08 -5.72 -1.04
N THR A 51 -7.71 -5.54 -2.20
CA THR A 51 -8.00 -6.64 -3.13
C THR A 51 -6.72 -7.23 -3.68
N PHE A 52 -5.78 -6.38 -4.12
CA PHE A 52 -4.48 -6.83 -4.65
C PHE A 52 -3.70 -7.68 -3.63
N ILE A 53 -3.57 -7.21 -2.39
CA ILE A 53 -2.79 -7.93 -1.35
C ILE A 53 -3.47 -9.24 -0.92
N LYS A 54 -4.81 -9.31 -0.95
CA LYS A 54 -5.51 -10.58 -0.71
C LYS A 54 -5.28 -11.57 -1.84
N LYS A 55 -5.36 -11.11 -3.09
CA LYS A 55 -5.20 -11.96 -4.28
C LYS A 55 -3.81 -12.61 -4.37
N TYR A 56 -2.78 -11.90 -3.92
CA TYR A 56 -1.39 -12.34 -3.94
C TYR A 56 -0.86 -12.84 -2.59
N ALA A 57 -1.73 -13.00 -1.59
CA ALA A 57 -1.37 -13.54 -0.28
C ALA A 57 -0.67 -14.90 -0.44
N GLY A 58 0.48 -15.07 0.21
CA GLY A 58 1.33 -16.26 0.10
C GLY A 58 1.97 -16.52 -1.27
N LYS A 59 1.78 -15.66 -2.28
CA LYS A 59 2.31 -15.83 -3.65
C LYS A 59 3.53 -14.95 -3.96
N ILE A 60 3.81 -13.94 -3.12
CA ILE A 60 4.95 -13.04 -3.30
C ILE A 60 6.04 -13.41 -2.31
N GLY A 61 7.14 -13.97 -2.82
CA GLY A 61 8.34 -14.27 -2.01
C GLY A 61 9.33 -13.11 -1.91
N ALA A 62 9.21 -12.10 -2.77
CA ALA A 62 10.07 -10.92 -2.74
C ALA A 62 9.81 -10.07 -1.48
N PRO A 63 10.84 -9.43 -0.90
CA PRO A 63 10.64 -8.46 0.17
C PRO A 63 9.75 -7.30 -0.29
N ILE A 64 8.98 -6.78 0.65
CA ILE A 64 8.05 -5.66 0.45
C ILE A 64 8.57 -4.43 1.18
N ALA A 65 8.49 -3.28 0.53
CA ALA A 65 8.44 -1.99 1.22
C ALA A 65 7.04 -1.41 1.02
N CYS A 66 6.39 -1.01 2.10
CA CYS A 66 5.05 -0.43 2.01
C CYS A 66 5.02 1.03 2.41
N PHE A 67 4.10 1.79 1.83
CA PHE A 67 3.88 3.17 2.27
C PHE A 67 2.41 3.54 2.20
N THR A 68 2.06 4.54 3.00
CA THR A 68 0.70 5.09 3.03
C THR A 68 0.74 6.58 2.76
N THR A 69 -0.27 7.12 2.07
CA THR A 69 -0.44 8.57 1.93
C THR A 69 -1.67 9.03 2.69
N SER A 70 -1.55 10.10 3.47
CA SER A 70 -2.66 10.58 4.30
C SER A 70 -2.59 12.08 4.55
N LYS A 71 -3.73 12.68 4.91
CA LYS A 71 -3.81 14.07 5.37
C LYS A 71 -3.47 14.23 6.84
N LEU A 72 -3.73 13.20 7.64
CA LEU A 72 -3.56 13.22 9.08
C LEU A 72 -2.18 12.68 9.43
N ASN A 73 -1.52 13.29 10.41
CA ASN A 73 -0.25 12.79 10.92
C ASN A 73 -0.48 11.62 11.90
N ILE A 74 -0.87 10.46 11.35
CA ILE A 74 -1.14 9.22 12.07
C ILE A 74 -0.30 8.12 11.39
N ASN A 75 0.31 7.23 12.17
CA ASN A 75 1.16 6.16 11.65
C ASN A 75 0.35 5.02 11.01
N TYR A 76 -0.33 5.29 9.89
CA TYR A 76 -1.11 4.30 9.15
C TYR A 76 -0.26 3.20 8.51
N SER A 77 1.02 3.49 8.23
CA SER A 77 1.93 2.50 7.68
C SER A 77 2.22 1.33 8.61
N ASP A 78 2.08 1.50 9.93
CA ASP A 78 2.25 0.39 10.88
C ASP A 78 1.09 -0.62 10.78
N GLU A 79 -0.14 -0.11 10.73
CA GLU A 79 -1.32 -0.96 10.53
C GLU A 79 -1.28 -1.65 9.16
N PHE A 80 -0.88 -0.92 8.11
CA PHE A 80 -0.74 -1.53 6.79
C PHE A 80 0.33 -2.63 6.75
N ARG A 81 1.47 -2.41 7.43
CA ARG A 81 2.50 -3.43 7.60
C ARG A 81 1.94 -4.68 8.28
N LYS A 82 1.26 -4.54 9.41
CA LYS A 82 0.64 -5.67 10.13
C LYS A 82 -0.34 -6.44 9.24
N GLN A 83 -1.14 -5.72 8.44
CA GLN A 83 -2.07 -6.34 7.49
C GLN A 83 -1.34 -7.17 6.43
N LEU A 84 -0.24 -6.66 5.88
CA LEU A 84 0.60 -7.39 4.91
C LEU A 84 1.27 -8.60 5.56
N GLU A 85 1.90 -8.43 6.71
CA GLU A 85 2.57 -9.53 7.43
C GLU A 85 1.55 -10.64 7.80
N GLY A 86 0.33 -10.27 8.21
CA GLY A 86 -0.75 -11.22 8.47
C GLY A 86 -1.22 -12.01 7.25
N LEU A 87 -0.96 -11.52 6.03
CA LEU A 87 -1.21 -12.22 4.76
C LEU A 87 0.01 -12.99 4.23
N GLY A 88 1.10 -13.03 5.01
CA GLY A 88 2.32 -13.77 4.67
C GLY A 88 3.34 -12.99 3.84
N TYR A 89 3.20 -11.67 3.70
CA TYR A 89 4.19 -10.83 3.04
C TYR A 89 5.37 -10.53 3.96
N LYS A 90 6.59 -10.50 3.42
CA LYS A 90 7.80 -10.10 4.15
C LYS A 90 8.02 -8.59 4.03
N VAL A 91 7.47 -7.80 4.95
CA VAL A 91 7.65 -6.34 4.97
C VAL A 91 8.98 -5.97 5.65
N MET A 92 9.84 -5.27 4.91
CA MET A 92 11.16 -4.82 5.40
C MET A 92 11.13 -3.37 5.87
N VAL A 93 10.36 -2.52 5.20
CA VAL A 93 10.25 -1.08 5.46
C VAL A 93 8.80 -0.64 5.33
N ASN A 94 8.37 0.27 6.19
CA ASN A 94 7.06 0.89 6.12
C ASN A 94 7.14 2.41 6.37
N LYS A 95 6.44 3.22 5.56
CA LYS A 95 6.47 4.69 5.68
C LYS A 95 5.10 5.34 5.59
N THR A 96 4.81 6.28 6.48
CA THR A 96 3.66 7.19 6.33
C THR A 96 4.13 8.47 5.67
N VAL A 97 3.48 8.84 4.56
CA VAL A 97 3.68 10.09 3.84
C VAL A 97 2.48 11.00 4.13
N VAL A 98 2.73 12.10 4.84
CA VAL A 98 1.70 13.09 5.17
C VAL A 98 1.73 14.17 4.09
N ILE A 99 0.56 14.70 3.70
CA ILE A 99 0.50 15.84 2.78
C ILE A 99 1.32 17.01 3.35
N GLY A 100 2.20 17.58 2.53
CA GLY A 100 3.14 18.63 2.91
C GLY A 100 4.50 18.13 3.42
N SER A 101 4.69 16.81 3.56
CA SER A 101 5.97 16.18 3.92
C SER A 101 6.46 15.19 2.86
N GLU A 102 5.99 15.31 1.62
CA GLU A 102 6.24 14.32 0.57
C GLU A 102 7.72 14.19 0.25
N GLU A 103 8.41 15.31 0.07
CA GLU A 103 9.81 15.33 -0.35
C GLU A 103 10.73 14.69 0.70
N SER A 104 10.56 15.04 1.98
CA SER A 104 11.34 14.45 3.07
C SER A 104 11.01 12.98 3.27
N ALA A 105 9.73 12.61 3.27
CA ALA A 105 9.32 11.22 3.46
C ALA A 105 9.81 10.30 2.32
N ILE A 106 9.80 10.78 1.06
CA ILE A 106 10.33 10.04 -0.08
C ILE A 106 11.85 9.90 0.04
N LYS A 107 12.57 10.97 0.41
CA LYS A 107 14.03 10.91 0.62
C LYS A 107 14.39 9.87 1.67
N GLU A 108 13.72 9.89 2.82
CA GLU A 108 13.92 8.92 3.90
C GLU A 108 13.62 7.49 3.43
N LEU A 109 12.49 7.27 2.74
CA LEU A 109 12.14 5.96 2.19
C LEU A 109 13.22 5.46 1.22
N VAL A 110 13.72 6.31 0.33
CA VAL A 110 14.78 5.93 -0.62
C VAL A 110 16.08 5.54 0.09
N GLU A 111 16.49 6.25 1.14
CA GLU A 111 17.69 5.89 1.91
C GLU A 111 17.53 4.56 2.67
N GLU A 112 16.36 4.31 3.25
CA GLU A 112 16.04 3.02 3.86
C GLU A 112 16.09 1.88 2.83
N LEU A 113 15.52 2.09 1.63
CA LEU A 113 15.52 1.11 0.55
C LEU A 113 16.93 0.79 0.03
N LYS A 114 17.82 1.78 -0.04
CA LYS A 114 19.23 1.56 -0.43
C LYS A 114 19.96 0.65 0.55
N THR A 115 19.56 0.61 1.81
CA THR A 115 20.18 -0.27 2.82
C THR A 115 19.73 -1.72 2.65
N ILE A 116 18.52 -1.95 2.12
CA ILE A 116 17.97 -3.29 1.86
C ILE A 116 18.53 -3.90 0.58
N LEU A 117 18.78 -3.08 -0.44
CA LEU A 117 19.25 -3.54 -1.75
C LEU A 117 20.78 -3.68 -1.86
N ARG A 118 21.52 -3.30 -0.82
CA ARG A 118 22.98 -3.51 -0.70
C ARG A 118 23.28 -4.91 -0.21
#